data_AF-A0A950S3D5-F1
#
_entry.id   AF-A0A950S3D5-F1
#
_cell.length_a   1.000
_cell.length_b   1.000
_cell.length_c   1.000
_cell.angle_alpha   90.00
_cell.angle_beta   90.00
_cell.angle_gamma   90.00
#
_symmetry.space_group_name_H-M   'P 1'
#
loop_
_entity.id
_entity.type
_entity.pdbx_description
1 polymer ?
#
loop_
_entity_poly.entity_id
_entity_poly.type
_entity_poly.pdbx_seq_one_letter_code
_entity_poly.pdbx_strand_id
1 'polypeptide(L)'
;MTLRPTPSEERWLTLARRLRRSPRLSPFSDHTGDWRTASLPSRCTFFVLGLIAAGMIGVITVRLGPRAAFVSAGLASIAVAEWLIVARRHFWSGIEEGLEVAGLTMLALQCIDWVGWPSESVVARFFCVAWALAGLRLLSPLFTTLSVFALVLALDAAPIGASLACYGLGLAALVAGAYRFQRPTNDSMLDWLVVAMPVAGYLWSASRRSL
;
A
#
# COMPACT_ATOMS: atom_id res chain seq x y z
N MET A 1 -5.85 21.54 -9.74
CA MET A 1 -6.49 20.21 -9.78
C MET A 1 -6.04 19.45 -8.54
N THR A 2 -6.97 18.90 -7.75
CA THR A 2 -6.63 18.13 -6.54
C THR A 2 -6.32 16.67 -6.91
N LEU A 3 -5.16 16.17 -6.48
CA LEU A 3 -4.69 14.80 -6.73
C LEU A 3 -5.48 13.73 -5.96
N ARG A 4 -6.28 14.15 -4.96
CA ARG A 4 -7.04 13.28 -4.06
C ARG A 4 -8.33 13.96 -3.62
N PRO A 5 -9.32 13.20 -3.13
CA PRO A 5 -10.48 13.76 -2.44
C PRO A 5 -10.04 14.63 -1.26
N THR A 6 -10.80 15.69 -1.01
CA THR A 6 -10.72 16.47 0.23
C THR A 6 -11.18 15.62 1.42
N PRO A 7 -10.78 15.95 2.67
CA PRO A 7 -11.22 15.19 3.85
C PRO A 7 -12.75 15.10 3.99
N SER A 8 -13.49 16.13 3.57
CA SER A 8 -14.95 16.14 3.57
C SER A 8 -15.53 15.16 2.54
N GLU A 9 -15.05 15.21 1.29
CA GLU A 9 -15.49 14.28 0.23
C GLU A 9 -15.20 12.82 0.63
N GLU A 10 -14.05 12.56 1.24
CA GLU A 10 -13.64 11.25 1.72
C GLU A 10 -14.57 10.70 2.82
N ARG A 11 -15.05 11.56 3.73
CA ARG A 11 -16.05 11.21 4.74
C ARG A 11 -17.38 10.83 4.10
N TRP A 12 -17.84 11.57 3.09
CA TRP A 12 -19.07 11.25 2.37
C TRP A 12 -18.97 9.96 1.57
N LEU A 13 -17.83 9.69 0.93
CA LEU A 13 -17.56 8.40 0.28
C LEU A 13 -17.57 7.24 1.29
N THR A 14 -16.98 7.46 2.46
CA THR A 14 -16.98 6.47 3.56
C THR A 14 -18.40 6.22 4.08
N LEU A 15 -19.21 7.27 4.25
CA LEU A 15 -20.60 7.19 4.67
C LEU A 15 -21.45 6.41 3.65
N ALA A 16 -21.30 6.72 2.36
CA ALA A 16 -22.00 6.02 1.27
C ALA A 16 -21.71 4.51 1.32
N ARG A 17 -20.44 4.14 1.52
CA ARG A 17 -20.01 2.74 1.64
C ARG A 17 -20.60 2.06 2.89
N ARG A 18 -20.57 2.70 4.06
CA ARG A 18 -21.14 2.16 5.30
C ARG A 18 -22.65 1.93 5.18
N LEU A 19 -23.35 2.83 4.48
CA LEU A 19 -24.79 2.73 4.22
C LEU A 19 -25.13 1.85 3.00
N ARG A 20 -24.14 1.27 2.32
CA ARG A 20 -24.29 0.47 1.10
C ARG A 20 -25.08 1.18 -0.01
N ARG A 21 -24.95 2.51 -0.11
CA ARG A 21 -25.58 3.33 -1.14
C ARG A 21 -24.57 3.73 -2.21
N SER A 22 -25.07 3.91 -3.43
CA SER A 22 -24.24 4.40 -4.53
C SER A 22 -23.84 5.87 -4.27
N PRO A 23 -22.54 6.23 -4.40
CA PRO A 23 -22.09 7.62 -4.31
C PRO A 23 -22.72 8.54 -5.36
N ARG A 24 -23.31 7.97 -6.41
CA ARG A 24 -23.97 8.71 -7.51
C ARG A 24 -25.40 9.12 -7.22
N LEU A 25 -25.98 8.67 -6.11
CA LEU A 25 -27.34 9.01 -5.73
C LEU A 25 -27.32 10.20 -4.77
N SER A 26 -28.29 11.10 -4.91
CA SER A 26 -28.52 12.16 -3.92
C SER A 26 -28.78 11.54 -2.53
N PRO A 27 -28.25 12.12 -1.44
CA PRO A 27 -27.48 13.37 -1.35
C PRO A 27 -25.95 13.21 -1.52
N PHE A 28 -25.44 12.02 -1.85
CA PHE A 28 -23.99 11.76 -1.90
C PHE A 28 -23.31 12.39 -3.11
N SER A 29 -24.00 12.45 -4.25
CA SER A 29 -23.48 13.07 -5.49
C SER A 29 -23.00 14.50 -5.26
N ASP A 30 -23.72 15.24 -4.42
CA ASP A 30 -23.56 16.68 -4.22
C ASP A 30 -22.35 17.01 -3.33
N HIS A 31 -21.83 15.99 -2.64
CA HIS A 31 -20.75 16.12 -1.65
C HIS A 31 -19.50 15.28 -1.97
N THR A 32 -19.51 14.49 -3.05
CA THR A 32 -18.41 13.57 -3.38
C THR A 32 -17.51 14.06 -4.52
N GLY A 33 -17.78 15.21 -5.14
CA GLY A 33 -16.87 15.84 -6.12
C GLY A 33 -16.56 14.99 -7.36
N ASP A 34 -17.51 14.15 -7.76
CA ASP A 34 -17.39 13.14 -8.83
C ASP A 34 -16.36 12.01 -8.59
N TRP A 35 -15.82 11.91 -7.38
CA TRP A 35 -14.89 10.84 -7.03
C TRP A 35 -15.58 9.47 -7.05
N ARG A 36 -14.93 8.50 -7.69
CA ARG A 36 -15.45 7.14 -7.84
C ARG A 36 -14.69 6.19 -6.92
N THR A 37 -15.45 5.40 -6.15
CA THR A 37 -14.91 4.30 -5.33
C THR A 37 -15.51 2.97 -5.77
N ALA A 38 -14.71 1.90 -5.74
CA ALA A 38 -15.19 0.55 -5.99
C ALA A 38 -15.80 -0.09 -4.72
N SER A 39 -16.69 -1.06 -4.92
CA SER A 39 -17.07 -2.00 -3.85
C SER A 39 -15.87 -2.88 -3.49
N LEU A 40 -15.86 -3.49 -2.31
CA LEU A 40 -14.73 -4.33 -1.87
C LEU A 40 -14.43 -5.49 -2.84
N PRO A 41 -15.43 -6.26 -3.34
CA PRO A 41 -15.18 -7.29 -4.34
C PRO A 41 -14.58 -6.73 -5.64
N SER A 42 -15.15 -5.64 -6.16
CA SER A 42 -14.63 -5.00 -7.37
C SER A 42 -13.21 -4.47 -7.17
N ARG A 43 -12.89 -3.92 -5.99
CA ARG A 43 -11.54 -3.46 -5.65
C ARG A 43 -10.55 -4.62 -5.66
N CYS A 44 -10.89 -5.76 -5.09
CA CYS A 44 -10.03 -6.95 -5.14
C CYS A 44 -9.81 -7.43 -6.58
N THR A 45 -10.87 -7.50 -7.40
CA THR A 45 -10.76 -7.88 -8.82
C THR A 45 -9.88 -6.91 -9.60
N PHE A 46 -10.09 -5.61 -9.44
CA PHE A 46 -9.30 -4.59 -10.12
C PHE A 46 -7.85 -4.55 -9.63
N PHE A 47 -7.60 -4.82 -8.35
CA PHE A 47 -6.26 -4.97 -7.82
C PHE A 47 -5.50 -6.12 -8.49
N VAL A 48 -6.12 -7.30 -8.55
CA VAL A 48 -5.55 -8.46 -9.26
C VAL A 48 -5.32 -8.13 -10.74
N LEU A 49 -6.28 -7.45 -11.37
CA LEU A 49 -6.13 -7.01 -12.77
C LEU A 49 -4.97 -6.03 -12.95
N GLY A 50 -4.76 -5.11 -11.99
CA GLY A 50 -3.62 -4.19 -11.96
C GLY A 50 -2.28 -4.91 -11.84
N LEU A 51 -2.20 -5.94 -10.97
CA LEU A 51 -1.02 -6.79 -10.87
C LEU A 51 -0.74 -7.57 -12.16
N ILE A 52 -1.78 -8.15 -12.78
CA ILE A 52 -1.67 -8.85 -14.06
C ILE A 52 -1.19 -7.88 -15.15
N ALA A 53 -1.78 -6.68 -15.22
CA ALA A 53 -1.39 -5.65 -16.17
C ALA A 53 0.08 -5.23 -15.99
N ALA A 54 0.51 -4.99 -14.75
CA ALA A 54 1.92 -4.71 -14.45
C ALA A 54 2.82 -5.87 -14.88
N GLY A 55 2.45 -7.11 -14.55
CA GLY A 55 3.18 -8.31 -14.96
C GLY A 55 3.34 -8.41 -16.48
N MET A 56 2.28 -8.13 -17.25
CA MET A 56 2.35 -8.09 -18.71
C MET A 56 3.31 -6.99 -19.21
N ILE A 57 3.27 -5.79 -18.62
CA ILE A 57 4.23 -4.71 -18.93
C ILE A 57 5.67 -5.18 -18.67
N GLY A 58 5.91 -5.87 -17.54
CA GLY A 58 7.20 -6.47 -17.21
C GLY A 58 7.66 -7.49 -18.25
N VAL A 59 6.79 -8.42 -18.66
CA VAL A 59 7.12 -9.42 -19.69
C VAL A 59 7.46 -8.76 -21.04
N ILE A 60 6.66 -7.78 -21.47
CA ILE A 60 6.87 -7.06 -22.73
C ILE A 60 8.22 -6.33 -22.72
N THR A 61 8.48 -5.56 -21.66
CA THR A 61 9.73 -4.78 -21.54
C THR A 61 10.96 -5.67 -21.49
N VAL A 62 10.92 -6.81 -20.78
CA VAL A 62 12.03 -7.78 -20.77
C VAL A 62 12.29 -8.34 -22.17
N ARG A 63 11.24 -8.65 -22.93
CA ARG A 63 11.35 -9.14 -24.31
C ARG A 63 11.95 -8.12 -25.27
N LEU A 64 11.77 -6.82 -25.01
CA LEU A 64 12.33 -5.74 -25.83
C LEU A 64 13.84 -5.54 -25.60
N GLY A 65 14.45 -6.25 -24.64
CA GLY A 65 15.90 -6.30 -24.46
C GLY A 65 16.63 -5.12 -23.79
N PRO A 66 16.00 -4.09 -23.18
CA PRO A 66 16.75 -3.13 -22.40
C PRO A 66 17.30 -3.79 -21.12
N ARG A 67 18.58 -3.55 -20.82
CA ARG A 67 19.22 -3.98 -19.55
C ARG A 67 18.49 -3.47 -18.30
N ALA A 68 17.65 -2.44 -18.44
CA ALA A 68 16.84 -1.83 -17.39
C ALA A 68 15.33 -2.07 -17.60
N ALA A 69 14.95 -3.24 -18.12
CA ALA A 69 13.55 -3.57 -18.42
C ALA A 69 12.61 -3.40 -17.21
N PHE A 70 13.05 -3.78 -16.01
CA PHE A 70 12.24 -3.58 -14.81
C PHE A 70 12.11 -2.11 -14.40
N VAL A 71 13.10 -1.26 -14.74
CA VAL A 71 12.97 0.19 -14.55
C VAL A 71 11.89 0.76 -15.45
N SER A 72 11.96 0.48 -16.75
CA SER A 72 10.99 1.02 -17.70
C SER A 72 9.59 0.48 -17.43
N ALA A 73 9.47 -0.81 -17.08
CA ALA A 73 8.20 -1.41 -16.65
C ALA A 73 7.65 -0.73 -15.40
N GLY A 74 8.49 -0.59 -14.36
CA GLY A 74 8.09 0.00 -13.09
C GLY A 74 7.63 1.45 -13.25
N LEU A 75 8.39 2.26 -13.99
CA LEU A 75 8.03 3.64 -14.30
C LEU A 75 6.75 3.72 -15.13
N ALA A 76 6.58 2.84 -16.13
CA ALA A 76 5.36 2.79 -16.93
C ALA A 76 4.13 2.43 -16.08
N SER A 77 4.24 1.43 -15.19
CA SER A 77 3.14 1.06 -14.30
C SER A 77 2.76 2.19 -13.35
N ILE A 78 3.73 2.88 -12.74
CA ILE A 78 3.49 4.06 -11.88
C ILE A 78 2.85 5.20 -12.68
N ALA A 79 3.32 5.45 -13.91
CA ALA A 79 2.74 6.49 -14.77
C ALA A 79 1.28 6.19 -15.15
N VAL A 80 0.96 4.93 -15.45
CA VAL A 80 -0.43 4.51 -15.73
C VAL A 80 -1.30 4.63 -14.46
N ALA A 81 -0.78 4.24 -13.30
CA ALA A 81 -1.48 4.42 -12.02
C ALA A 81 -1.82 5.90 -11.77
N GLU A 82 -0.85 6.78 -11.95
CA GLU A 82 -1.05 8.23 -11.79
C GLU A 82 -2.03 8.79 -12.82
N TRP A 83 -1.97 8.35 -14.07
CA TRP A 83 -2.92 8.74 -15.09
C TRP A 83 -4.35 8.32 -14.73
N LEU A 84 -4.55 7.11 -14.19
CA LEU A 84 -5.86 6.66 -13.72
C LEU A 84 -6.40 7.51 -12.56
N ILE A 85 -5.53 7.92 -11.64
CA ILE A 85 -5.91 8.78 -10.51
C ILE A 85 -6.29 10.18 -11.00
N VAL A 86 -5.42 10.82 -11.78
CA VAL A 86 -5.58 12.21 -12.22
C VAL A 86 -6.67 12.37 -13.27
N ALA A 87 -6.63 11.57 -14.34
CA ALA A 87 -7.51 11.75 -15.49
C ALA A 87 -8.87 11.09 -15.29
N ARG A 88 -8.96 10.00 -14.51
CA ARG A 88 -10.22 9.26 -14.33
C ARG A 88 -10.85 9.44 -12.94
N ARG A 89 -10.22 10.18 -12.02
CA ARG A 89 -10.69 10.39 -10.64
C ARG A 89 -11.11 9.07 -9.95
N HIS A 90 -10.39 7.99 -10.26
CA HIS A 90 -10.59 6.71 -9.60
C HIS A 90 -9.76 6.72 -8.32
N PHE A 91 -10.45 6.67 -7.18
CA PHE A 91 -9.82 6.62 -5.87
C PHE A 91 -10.28 5.35 -5.16
N TRP A 92 -9.33 4.50 -4.74
CA TRP A 92 -9.62 3.19 -4.14
C TRP A 92 -10.42 2.28 -5.09
N SER A 93 -10.06 2.29 -6.38
CA SER A 93 -10.60 1.35 -7.34
C SER A 93 -9.83 0.03 -7.37
N GLY A 94 -8.58 0.02 -6.90
CA GLY A 94 -7.75 -1.16 -6.73
C GLY A 94 -6.74 -1.38 -7.86
N ILE A 95 -7.10 -1.05 -9.10
CA ILE A 95 -6.19 -1.19 -10.26
C ILE A 95 -4.98 -0.26 -10.16
N GLU A 96 -5.19 0.98 -9.72
CA GLU A 96 -4.12 1.94 -9.47
C GLU A 96 -3.19 1.46 -8.36
N GLU A 97 -3.74 0.80 -7.34
CA GLU A 97 -2.96 0.26 -6.22
C GLU A 97 -2.09 -0.91 -6.68
N GLY A 98 -2.64 -1.81 -7.49
CA GLY A 98 -1.90 -2.92 -8.08
C GLY A 98 -0.76 -2.46 -8.96
N LEU A 99 -1.01 -1.49 -9.85
CA LEU A 99 0.00 -0.92 -10.75
C LEU A 99 1.11 -0.18 -9.99
N GLU A 100 0.76 0.63 -9.00
CA GLU A 100 1.73 1.39 -8.19
C GLU A 100 2.64 0.44 -7.40
N VAL A 101 2.06 -0.55 -6.70
CA VAL A 101 2.81 -1.48 -5.86
C VAL A 101 3.67 -2.40 -6.70
N ALA A 102 3.15 -2.94 -7.79
CA ALA A 102 3.93 -3.74 -8.72
C ALA A 102 5.06 -2.92 -9.34
N GLY A 103 4.79 -1.68 -9.73
CA GLY A 103 5.79 -0.80 -10.31
C GLY A 103 6.93 -0.49 -9.33
N LEU A 104 6.61 -0.10 -8.09
CA LEU A 104 7.61 0.11 -7.04
C LEU A 104 8.38 -1.17 -6.68
N THR A 105 7.71 -2.32 -6.71
CA THR A 105 8.34 -3.62 -6.51
C THR A 105 9.33 -3.95 -7.62
N MET A 106 9.00 -3.67 -8.89
CA MET A 106 9.92 -3.86 -10.01
C MET A 106 11.15 -2.95 -9.90
N LEU A 107 10.97 -1.70 -9.46
CA LEU A 107 12.10 -0.80 -9.19
C LEU A 107 12.99 -1.34 -8.07
N ALA A 108 12.39 -1.82 -6.97
CA ALA A 108 13.13 -2.46 -5.89
C ALA A 108 13.93 -3.69 -6.36
N LEU A 109 13.31 -4.55 -7.17
CA LEU A 109 13.97 -5.72 -7.77
C LEU A 109 15.13 -5.33 -8.69
N GLN A 110 14.98 -4.28 -9.50
CA GLN A 110 16.09 -3.80 -10.32
C GLN A 110 17.24 -3.27 -9.45
N CYS A 111 16.95 -2.52 -8.39
CA CYS A 111 17.98 -2.05 -7.46
C CYS A 111 18.72 -3.22 -6.80
N ILE A 112 18.00 -4.28 -6.41
CA ILE A 112 18.59 -5.51 -5.87
C ILE A 112 19.50 -6.17 -6.90
N ASP A 113 19.07 -6.26 -8.16
CA ASP A 113 19.85 -6.84 -9.25
C ASP A 113 21.16 -6.07 -9.49
N TRP A 114 21.13 -4.73 -9.43
CA TRP A 114 22.34 -3.91 -9.55
C TRP A 114 23.31 -4.05 -8.38
N VAL A 115 22.79 -4.27 -7.17
CA VAL A 115 23.62 -4.48 -5.97
C VAL A 115 24.22 -5.90 -5.93
N GLY A 116 23.59 -6.84 -6.63
CA GLY A 116 23.91 -8.28 -6.56
C GLY A 116 23.24 -8.88 -5.33
N TRP A 117 22.33 -9.85 -5.57
CA TRP A 117 21.46 -10.52 -4.58
C TRP A 117 22.03 -10.56 -3.16
N PRO A 118 21.70 -9.54 -2.34
CA PRO A 118 22.33 -9.35 -1.04
C PRO A 118 21.61 -10.20 0.02
N SER A 119 22.05 -10.12 1.27
CA SER A 119 21.40 -10.81 2.39
C SER A 119 19.90 -10.51 2.45
N GLU A 120 19.12 -11.43 3.00
CA GLU A 120 17.66 -11.29 3.14
C GLU A 120 17.25 -9.97 3.81
N SER A 121 18.03 -9.53 4.80
CA SER A 121 17.83 -8.24 5.49
C SER A 121 17.95 -7.02 4.56
N VAL A 122 18.85 -7.05 3.56
CA VAL A 122 19.01 -5.98 2.59
C VAL A 122 17.88 -6.01 1.56
N VAL A 123 17.50 -7.20 1.11
CA VAL A 123 16.31 -7.38 0.26
C VAL A 123 15.05 -6.82 0.96
N ALA A 124 14.88 -7.13 2.24
CA ALA A 124 13.78 -6.62 3.05
C ALA A 124 13.77 -5.08 3.15
N ARG A 125 14.93 -4.41 3.17
CA ARG A 125 15.00 -2.92 3.14
C ARG A 125 14.44 -2.34 1.86
N PHE A 126 14.76 -2.92 0.71
CA PHE A 126 14.23 -2.45 -0.58
C PHE A 126 12.71 -2.59 -0.65
N PHE A 127 12.17 -3.72 -0.21
CA PHE A 127 10.72 -3.93 -0.12
C PHE A 127 10.05 -3.02 0.93
N CYS A 128 10.69 -2.82 2.08
CA CYS A 128 10.22 -1.89 3.11
C CYS A 128 10.03 -0.49 2.53
N VAL A 129 11.02 0.03 1.79
CA VAL A 129 10.96 1.35 1.16
C VAL A 129 9.88 1.38 0.08
N ALA A 130 9.85 0.39 -0.82
CA ALA A 130 8.84 0.32 -1.87
C ALA A 130 7.41 0.32 -1.33
N TRP A 131 7.13 -0.51 -0.32
CA TRP A 131 5.80 -0.59 0.29
C TRP A 131 5.50 0.59 1.21
N ALA A 132 6.50 1.22 1.83
CA ALA A 132 6.32 2.47 2.56
C ALA A 132 5.86 3.58 1.62
N LEU A 133 6.52 3.74 0.47
CA LEU A 133 6.15 4.71 -0.55
C LEU A 133 4.75 4.45 -1.08
N ALA A 134 4.43 3.20 -1.42
CA ALA A 134 3.09 2.80 -1.87
C ALA A 134 2.03 3.08 -0.78
N GLY A 135 2.32 2.69 0.46
CA GLY A 135 1.44 2.86 1.62
C GLY A 135 1.15 4.31 1.92
N LEU A 136 2.18 5.17 1.96
CA LEU A 136 2.02 6.62 2.21
C LEU A 136 1.34 7.35 1.04
N ARG A 137 1.61 6.92 -0.20
CA ARG A 137 0.97 7.52 -1.39
C ARG A 137 -0.48 7.09 -1.53
N LEU A 138 -0.82 5.84 -1.27
CA LEU A 138 -2.18 5.32 -1.43
C LEU A 138 -3.02 5.43 -0.14
N LEU A 139 -2.37 5.73 0.99
CA LEU A 139 -2.94 5.61 2.35
C LEU A 139 -3.58 4.23 2.54
N SER A 140 -2.87 3.19 2.08
CA SER A 140 -3.34 1.81 2.08
C SER A 140 -2.86 1.09 3.35
N PRO A 141 -3.79 0.64 4.21
CA PRO A 141 -3.43 -0.07 5.44
C PRO A 141 -2.58 -1.32 5.20
N LEU A 142 -2.84 -2.03 4.10
CA LEU A 142 -2.15 -3.27 3.75
C LEU A 142 -0.67 -3.02 3.39
N PHE A 143 -0.37 -2.01 2.59
CA PHE A 143 1.02 -1.75 2.19
C PHE A 143 1.82 -1.13 3.33
N THR A 144 1.18 -0.34 4.20
CA THR A 144 1.85 0.14 5.41
C THR A 144 2.15 -0.97 6.41
N THR A 145 1.25 -1.93 6.62
CA THR A 145 1.53 -3.06 7.52
C THR A 145 2.60 -3.97 6.95
N LEU A 146 2.55 -4.27 5.64
CA LEU A 146 3.60 -5.04 4.96
C LEU A 146 4.96 -4.33 5.01
N SER A 147 4.98 -3.00 4.82
CA SER A 147 6.20 -2.20 4.97
C SER A 147 6.79 -2.32 6.37
N VAL A 148 5.96 -2.26 7.41
CA VAL A 148 6.43 -2.46 8.78
C VAL A 148 6.94 -3.88 9.02
N PHE A 149 6.30 -4.92 8.48
CA PHE A 149 6.84 -6.28 8.57
C PHE A 149 8.18 -6.41 7.86
N ALA A 150 8.33 -5.82 6.68
CA ALA A 150 9.60 -5.76 5.96
C ALA A 150 10.66 -4.98 6.76
N LEU A 151 10.27 -3.92 7.47
CA LEU A 151 11.17 -3.18 8.37
C LEU A 151 11.66 -4.08 9.51
N VAL A 152 10.76 -4.79 10.18
CA VAL A 152 11.11 -5.70 11.29
C VAL A 152 12.04 -6.81 10.82
N LEU A 153 11.82 -7.36 9.62
CA LEU A 153 12.75 -8.30 8.97
C LEU A 153 14.10 -7.65 8.65
N ALA A 154 14.10 -6.42 8.14
CA ALA A 154 15.30 -5.68 7.77
C ALA A 154 16.19 -5.28 8.96
N LEU A 155 15.61 -5.21 10.16
CA LEU A 155 16.35 -4.96 11.40
C LEU A 155 17.22 -6.16 11.81
N ASP A 156 16.91 -7.36 11.33
CA ASP A 156 17.62 -8.60 11.66
C ASP A 156 17.82 -8.77 13.19
N ALA A 157 16.80 -8.35 13.94
CA ALA A 157 16.86 -8.34 15.39
C ALA A 157 16.54 -9.73 15.94
N ALA A 158 17.14 -10.05 17.10
CA ALA A 158 16.75 -11.23 17.87
C ALA A 158 15.23 -11.24 18.13
N PRO A 159 14.58 -12.41 18.31
CA PRO A 159 13.12 -12.49 18.35
C PRO A 159 12.43 -11.56 19.37
N ILE A 160 13.08 -11.34 20.52
CA ILE A 160 12.61 -10.40 21.55
C ILE A 160 12.66 -8.95 21.03
N GLY A 161 13.75 -8.57 20.35
CA GLY A 161 13.91 -7.22 19.78
C GLY A 161 12.87 -6.95 18.68
N ALA A 162 12.63 -7.92 17.80
CA ALA A 162 11.58 -7.82 16.78
C ALA A 162 10.18 -7.74 17.41
N SER A 163 9.91 -8.53 18.46
CA SER A 163 8.65 -8.47 19.20
C SER A 163 8.42 -7.10 19.85
N LEU A 164 9.44 -6.55 20.53
CA LEU A 164 9.39 -5.21 21.12
C LEU A 164 9.21 -4.12 20.07
N ALA A 165 9.85 -4.24 18.90
CA ALA A 165 9.67 -3.32 17.80
C ALA A 165 8.21 -3.31 17.30
N CYS A 166 7.60 -4.48 17.12
CA CYS A 166 6.19 -4.60 16.77
C CYS A 166 5.28 -3.92 17.81
N TYR A 167 5.44 -4.24 19.11
CA TYR A 167 4.63 -3.59 20.15
C TYR A 167 4.84 -2.07 20.20
N GLY A 168 6.08 -1.61 20.07
CA GLY A 168 6.42 -0.19 20.01
C GLY A 168 5.77 0.53 18.83
N LEU A 169 5.76 -0.08 17.65
CA LEU A 169 5.13 0.48 16.45
C LEU A 169 3.60 0.50 16.56
N GLY A 170 2.99 -0.53 17.16
CA GLY A 170 1.56 -0.54 17.47
C GLY A 170 1.18 0.58 18.45
N LEU A 171 1.98 0.80 19.49
CA LEU A 171 1.76 1.88 20.45
C LEU A 171 1.98 3.27 19.82
N ALA A 172 3.01 3.42 18.98
CA ALA A 172 3.24 4.65 18.23
C ALA A 172 2.07 4.97 17.29
N ALA A 173 1.51 3.97 16.62
CA ALA A 173 0.33 4.13 15.77
C ALA A 173 -0.90 4.56 16.59
N LEU A 174 -1.10 3.99 17.79
CA LEU A 174 -2.18 4.37 18.69
C LEU A 174 -2.06 5.83 19.15
N VAL A 175 -0.85 6.24 19.56
CA VAL A 175 -0.57 7.62 19.99
C VAL A 175 -0.76 8.60 18.83
N ALA A 176 -0.28 8.23 17.64
CA ALA A 176 -0.45 9.04 16.43
C ALA A 176 -1.93 9.22 16.07
N GLY A 177 -2.73 8.15 16.19
CA GLY A 177 -4.18 8.18 15.94
C GLY A 177 -4.93 9.04 16.95
N ALA A 178 -4.50 9.03 18.22
CA ALA A 178 -5.10 9.88 19.26
C ALA A 178 -4.80 11.38 19.07
N TYR A 179 -3.68 11.73 18.42
CA TYR A 179 -3.23 13.13 18.32
C TYR A 179 -3.95 13.93 17.23
N ARG A 180 -4.34 13.31 16.10
CA ARG A 180 -4.89 14.02 14.93
C ARG A 180 -5.91 13.20 14.12
N PHE A 181 -7.20 13.36 14.42
CA PHE A 181 -8.30 12.93 13.55
C PHE A 181 -8.39 13.84 12.31
N GLN A 182 -7.62 13.55 11.27
CA GLN A 182 -7.57 14.39 10.07
C GLN A 182 -8.28 13.76 8.86
N ARG A 183 -8.14 12.45 8.62
CA ARG A 183 -8.69 11.77 7.43
C ARG A 183 -9.08 10.30 7.70
N PRO A 184 -10.28 9.85 7.29
CA PRO A 184 -10.72 8.46 7.45
C PRO A 184 -9.74 7.39 6.96
N THR A 185 -9.05 7.63 5.83
CA THR A 185 -8.05 6.70 5.27
C THR A 185 -6.79 6.61 6.11
N ASN A 186 -6.31 7.73 6.64
CA ASN A 186 -5.17 7.76 7.55
C ASN A 186 -5.50 7.07 8.88
N ASP A 187 -6.70 7.30 9.41
CA ASP A 187 -7.15 6.67 10.65
C ASP A 187 -7.25 5.15 10.47
N SER A 188 -7.84 4.69 9.35
CA SER A 188 -7.88 3.26 9.01
C SER A 188 -6.49 2.63 8.89
N MET A 189 -5.51 3.35 8.37
CA MET A 189 -4.12 2.87 8.26
C MET A 189 -3.50 2.64 9.64
N LEU A 190 -3.71 3.58 10.57
CA LEU A 190 -3.24 3.47 11.95
C LEU A 190 -3.97 2.37 12.71
N ASP A 191 -5.29 2.24 12.56
CA ASP A 191 -6.11 1.19 13.19
C ASP A 191 -5.58 -0.21 12.83
N TRP A 192 -5.23 -0.43 11.55
CA TRP A 192 -4.66 -1.70 11.11
C TRP A 192 -3.30 -1.99 11.75
N LEU A 193 -2.45 -0.98 11.95
CA LEU A 193 -1.18 -1.16 12.66
C LEU A 193 -1.41 -1.49 14.14
N VAL A 194 -2.36 -0.82 14.79
CA VAL A 194 -2.74 -1.08 16.18
C VAL A 194 -3.21 -2.52 16.37
N VAL A 195 -3.91 -3.09 15.39
CA VAL A 195 -4.40 -4.48 15.46
C VAL A 195 -3.34 -5.50 15.03
N ALA A 196 -2.65 -5.27 13.91
CA ALA A 196 -1.75 -6.24 13.32
C ALA A 196 -0.42 -6.37 14.07
N MET A 197 0.11 -5.26 14.60
CA MET A 197 1.43 -5.26 15.22
C MET A 197 1.51 -6.08 16.51
N PRO A 198 0.54 -6.04 17.43
CA PRO A 198 0.56 -6.90 18.62
C PRO A 198 0.52 -8.40 18.29
N VAL A 199 -0.25 -8.78 17.26
CA VAL A 199 -0.33 -10.17 16.79
C VAL A 199 1.01 -10.61 16.22
N ALA A 200 1.64 -9.79 15.39
CA ALA A 200 2.97 -10.07 14.86
C ALA A 200 4.03 -10.14 15.97
N GLY A 201 3.98 -9.22 16.95
CA GLY A 201 4.85 -9.24 18.12
C GLY A 201 4.72 -10.53 18.92
N TYR A 202 3.49 -11.03 19.10
CA TYR A 202 3.23 -12.33 19.73
C TYR A 202 3.82 -13.49 18.92
N LEU A 203 3.53 -13.56 17.61
CA LEU A 203 4.03 -14.63 16.74
C LEU A 203 5.57 -14.68 16.73
N TRP A 204 6.23 -13.52 16.72
CA TRP A 204 7.68 -13.43 16.78
C TRP A 204 8.26 -13.86 18.12
N SER A 205 7.56 -13.57 19.23
CA SER A 205 7.97 -14.06 20.54
C SER A 205 7.76 -15.57 20.68
N ALA A 206 6.73 -16.11 20.03
CA ALA A 206 6.36 -17.51 20.07
C ALA A 206 7.28 -18.41 19.22
N SER A 207 7.83 -17.89 18.11
CA SER A 207 8.78 -18.62 17.26
C SER A 207 10.07 -19.02 18.01
N ARG A 208 10.38 -18.34 19.13
CA ARG A 208 11.46 -18.71 20.05
C ARG A 208 11.22 -20.06 20.75
N ARG A 209 9.97 -20.51 20.90
CA ARG A 209 9.62 -21.74 21.63
C ARG A 209 9.65 -22.99 20.74
N SER A 210 9.84 -22.83 19.43
CA SER A 210 9.83 -23.91 18.43
C SER A 210 11.23 -24.29 17.92
N LEU A 211 12.28 -23.68 18.46
CA LEU A 211 13.70 -23.98 18.23
C LEU A 211 14.35 -24.36 19.57
#